data_AF-A0A2T3GB92-F1
#
_entry.id   AF-A0A2T3GB92-F1
#
_cell.length_a   1.000
_cell.length_b   1.000
_cell.length_c   1.000
_cell.angle_alpha   90.00
_cell.angle_beta   90.00
_cell.angle_gamma   90.00
#
_symmetry.space_group_name_H-M   'P 1'
#
loop_
_entity.id
_entity.type
_entity.pdbx_description
1 polymer ?
#
loop_
_entity_poly.entity_id
_entity_poly.type
_entity_poly.pdbx_seq_one_letter_code
_entity_poly.pdbx_strand_id
1 'polypeptide(L)' 'MALPKVRKSRANTRTRRSQWKAQAPQLATVMTPEGETVQVPQNLAPAVRKGYMKP' A
#
# COMPACT_ATOMS: atom_id res chain seq x y z
N MET A 1 9.47 -2.53 34.78
CA MET A 1 8.76 -2.05 33.57
C MET A 1 9.02 -0.56 33.40
N ALA A 2 9.37 -0.11 32.19
CA ALA A 2 9.60 1.31 31.95
C ALA A 2 8.26 2.03 31.70
N LEU A 3 8.04 3.14 32.40
CA LEU A 3 6.87 4.00 32.26
C LEU A 3 7.30 5.39 31.78
N PRO A 4 6.49 6.07 30.93
CA PRO A 4 6.78 7.43 30.52
C PRO A 4 6.65 8.37 31.72
N LYS A 5 7.73 9.06 32.06
CA LYS A 5 7.76 10.03 33.18
C LYS A 5 6.97 11.31 32.88
N VAL A 6 6.91 11.72 31.61
CA VAL A 6 6.33 12.99 31.17
C VAL A 6 5.44 12.84 29.95
N ARG A 7 4.46 13.73 29.81
CA ARG A 7 3.66 13.84 28.60
C ARG A 7 4.53 14.39 27.46
N LYS A 8 4.58 13.67 26.34
CA LYS A 8 5.32 14.10 25.15
C LYS A 8 4.66 15.36 24.56
N SER A 9 5.48 16.33 24.14
CA SER A 9 4.99 17.59 23.58
C SER A 9 4.08 17.37 22.35
N ARG A 10 3.23 18.36 22.06
CA ARG A 10 2.32 18.31 20.90
C ARG A 10 3.09 18.18 19.58
N ALA A 11 4.18 18.93 19.43
CA ALA A 11 5.03 18.88 18.24
C ALA A 11 5.61 17.48 18.03
N ASN A 12 6.28 16.92 19.04
CA ASN A 12 6.87 15.58 18.97
C ASN A 12 5.85 14.47 18.71
N THR A 13 4.66 14.59 19.30
CA THR A 13 3.57 13.64 19.06
C THR A 13 3.07 13.70 17.61
N ARG A 14 2.89 14.91 17.06
CA ARG A 14 2.47 15.12 15.67
C ARG A 14 3.51 14.61 14.68
N THR A 15 4.78 14.93 14.89
CA THR A 15 5.90 14.47 14.04
C THR A 15 5.98 12.95 14.01
N ARG A 16 5.83 12.26 15.15
CA ARG A 16 5.80 10.79 15.14
C ARG A 16 4.59 10.24 14.38
N ARG A 17 3.39 10.81 14.60
CA ARG A 17 2.16 10.34 13.95
C ARG A 17 2.17 10.59 12.44
N SER A 18 2.78 11.68 11.97
CA SER A 18 2.82 11.99 10.53
C SER A 18 3.70 11.04 9.72
N GLN A 19 4.55 10.24 10.36
CA GLN A 19 5.31 9.16 9.70
C GLN A 19 4.47 7.90 9.50
N TRP A 20 3.37 7.74 10.23
CA TRP A 20 2.46 6.62 10.04
C TRP A 20 1.54 6.90 8.84
N LYS A 21 2.04 6.53 7.67
CA LYS A 21 1.37 6.70 6.37
C LYS A 21 1.54 5.42 5.55
N ALA A 22 0.61 5.17 4.64
CA ALA A 22 0.71 4.08 3.67
C ALA A 22 1.31 4.57 2.36
N GLN A 23 2.14 3.76 1.74
CA GLN A 23 2.63 3.99 0.38
C GLN A 23 1.66 3.35 -0.61
N ALA A 24 1.24 4.12 -1.63
CA ALA A 24 0.41 3.58 -2.69
C ALA A 24 1.23 2.61 -3.57
N PRO A 25 0.68 1.44 -3.95
CA PRO A 25 1.37 0.51 -4.83
C PRO A 25 1.50 1.08 -6.25
N GLN A 26 2.59 0.75 -6.93
CA GLN A 26 2.75 1.09 -8.34
C GLN A 26 1.81 0.22 -9.19
N LEU A 27 0.92 0.88 -9.92
CA LEU A 27 -0.02 0.21 -10.82
C LEU A 27 0.61 0.02 -12.20
N ALA A 28 0.28 -1.12 -12.82
CA ALA A 28 0.57 -1.44 -14.21
C ALA A 28 -0.72 -1.77 -14.94
N THR A 29 -0.81 -1.29 -16.18
CA THR A 29 -1.90 -1.62 -17.08
C THR A 29 -1.66 -3.01 -17.67
N VAL A 30 -2.63 -3.91 -17.52
CA VAL A 30 -2.55 -5.30 -17.94
C VAL A 30 -3.85 -5.68 -18.65
N MET A 31 -3.75 -6.52 -19.69
CA MET A 31 -4.90 -7.11 -20.35
C MET A 31 -5.18 -8.50 -19.78
N THR A 32 -6.43 -8.77 -19.41
CA THR A 32 -6.88 -10.09 -18.95
C THR A 32 -7.02 -11.06 -20.12
N PRO A 33 -7.02 -12.39 -19.88
CA PRO A 33 -7.36 -13.38 -20.90
C PRO A 33 -8.74 -13.16 -21.55
N GLU A 34 -9.67 -12.55 -20.81
CA GLU A 34 -11.01 -12.18 -21.28
C GLU A 34 -11.03 -10.91 -22.14
N GLY A 35 -9.88 -10.24 -22.33
CA GLY A 35 -9.73 -9.06 -23.19
C GLY A 35 -9.97 -7.72 -22.50
N GLU A 36 -10.15 -7.70 -21.17
CA GLU A 36 -10.36 -6.47 -20.40
C GLU A 36 -9.03 -5.81 -20.04
N THR A 37 -8.95 -4.48 -20.11
CA THR A 37 -7.77 -3.70 -19.71
C THR A 37 -7.95 -3.16 -18.29
N VAL A 38 -7.11 -3.62 -17.36
CA VAL A 38 -7.21 -3.30 -15.92
C VAL A 38 -5.89 -2.73 -15.38
N GLN A 39 -5.97 -1.97 -14.29
CA GLN A 39 -4.80 -1.49 -13.56
C GLN A 39 -4.61 -2.29 -12.27
N VAL A 40 -3.49 -2.98 -12.16
CA VAL A 40 -3.19 -3.84 -11.01
C VAL A 40 -1.79 -3.56 -10.47
N PRO A 41 -1.53 -3.82 -9.17
CA PRO A 41 -0.17 -3.79 -8.63
C PRO A 41 0.79 -4.64 -9.48
N GLN A 42 2.00 -4.11 -9.73
CA GLN A 42 2.96 -4.74 -10.65
C GLN A 42 3.29 -6.20 -10.30
N ASN A 43 3.34 -6.56 -9.02
CA ASN A 43 3.59 -7.93 -8.56
C ASN A 43 2.46 -8.92 -8.92
N LEU A 44 1.24 -8.42 -9.14
CA LEU A 44 0.06 -9.23 -9.49
C LEU A 44 -0.18 -9.30 -11.01
N ALA A 45 0.45 -8.41 -11.79
CA ALA A 45 0.38 -8.42 -13.25
C ALA A 45 0.56 -9.81 -13.91
N PRO A 46 1.54 -10.66 -13.54
CA PRO A 46 1.68 -11.98 -14.18
C PRO A 46 0.54 -12.95 -13.84
N ALA A 47 -0.07 -12.83 -12.66
CA ALA A 47 -1.20 -13.68 -12.26
C ALA A 47 -2.46 -13.29 -13.05
N VAL A 48 -2.68 -11.98 -13.23
CA VAL A 48 -3.81 -11.44 -14.01
C VAL A 48 -3.69 -11.80 -15.49
N ARG A 49 -2.50 -11.66 -16.10
CA ARG A 49 -2.28 -12.08 -17.51
C ARG A 49 -2.57 -13.57 -17.76
N LYS A 50 -2.35 -14.41 -16.75
CA LYS A 50 -2.54 -15.87 -16.83
C LYS A 50 -3.94 -16.31 -16.42
N GLY A 51 -4.79 -15.40 -15.94
CA GLY A 51 -6.14 -15.73 -15.45
C GLY A 51 -6.17 -16.42 -14.09
N TYR A 52 -5.07 -16.44 -13.33
CA TYR A 52 -5.05 -17.02 -11.98
C TYR A 52 -5.68 -16.09 -10.93
N MET A 53 -5.81 -14.82 -11.25
CA MET A 53 -6.41 -13.80 -10.39
C MET A 53 -7.33 -12.93 -11.24
N LYS A 54 -8.56 -12.71 -10.76
CA LYS A 54 -9.43 -11.68 -11.31
C LYS A 54 -9.10 -10.33 -10.64
N PRO A 55 -8.87 -9.28 -11.43
CA PRO A 55 -8.54 -7.94 -10.94
C PRO A 55 -9.68 -7.32 -10.13
#